data_AF-A0A2V1E930-F1
#
_entry.id   AF-A0A2V1E930-F1
#
_cell.length_a   1.000
_cell.length_b   1.000
_cell.length_c   1.000
_cell.angle_alpha   90.00
_cell.angle_beta   90.00
_cell.angle_gamma   90.00
#
_symmetry.space_group_name_H-M   'P 1'
#
loop_
_entity.id
_entity.type
_entity.pdbx_description
1 polymer ?
#
loop_
_entity_poly.entity_id
_entity_poly.type
_entity_poly.pdbx_seq_one_letter_code
_entity_poly.pdbx_strand_id
1 'polypeptide(L)'
;MPKSLTLRRSTRAKPPASDPLKRGSRDHTNATKQKSSKKTTKRKSKETASAFLVRTEEEIDNDTNRKKWPLKLPVELIRHISSYLSLPERICFTLTCKEATNSVGSNVWGAFKRETHWALDDDLVSNRDLLIDFLLRDLGTAAAYCEVCGIIHPTMLPPHRRRRTEWTSSCLGQDAEIDYLPSNDGIGYRLVFQHIVQCMKDSEGRVNDDGVGPDLEMLRGDLIVAKPVQSLTWRLSSSGQYFGGRLILNHVHVFRNVNQQQRALSAKQVLDLPVRLCPHQSTTTELPATSRYIKTRSANGPLLTHAIASVFPKALQKGVDMSLFRPPTKLEQEQILTTEAGHDVTYRCRSCPTKYRVELTAGELRITTWHCFGKDLFQAQKYWKWFVRREGYSLGPDKRNDEWWSHSRSFPDFACE
;
A
#
# COMPACT_ATOMS: atom_id res chain seq x y z
N MET A 1 -18.95 -48.53 33.40
CA MET A 1 -18.31 -47.80 34.50
C MET A 1 -16.98 -47.25 34.01
N PRO A 2 -16.89 -45.94 33.75
CA PRO A 2 -15.77 -45.31 33.04
C PRO A 2 -14.57 -45.05 33.98
N LYS A 3 -13.37 -45.25 33.44
CA LYS A 3 -12.08 -45.05 34.11
C LYS A 3 -11.74 -43.56 34.18
N SER A 4 -11.44 -43.07 35.38
CA SER A 4 -10.92 -41.72 35.62
C SER A 4 -9.49 -41.57 35.07
N LEU A 5 -9.25 -40.53 34.27
CA LEU A 5 -7.90 -40.10 33.91
C LEU A 5 -7.41 -39.08 34.94
N THR A 6 -6.45 -39.51 35.76
CA THR A 6 -5.71 -38.70 36.71
C THR A 6 -4.59 -37.94 35.96
N LEU A 7 -4.64 -36.61 36.03
CA LEU A 7 -3.60 -35.70 35.55
C LEU A 7 -2.31 -35.88 36.37
N ARG A 8 -1.26 -36.40 35.75
CA ARG A 8 0.10 -36.41 36.30
C ARG A 8 0.71 -35.01 36.22
N ARG A 9 0.87 -34.38 37.39
CA ARG A 9 1.76 -33.24 37.64
C ARG A 9 3.21 -33.75 37.53
N SER A 10 4.01 -33.17 36.62
CA SER A 10 5.46 -33.37 36.59
C SER A 10 6.15 -32.03 36.85
N THR A 11 6.91 -32.03 37.93
CA THR A 11 7.78 -30.98 38.43
C THR A 11 9.05 -30.89 37.58
N ARG A 12 9.41 -29.68 37.11
CA ARG A 12 10.81 -29.39 36.79
C ARG A 12 11.21 -27.99 37.19
N ALA A 13 12.36 -27.95 37.84
CA ALA A 13 12.88 -26.92 38.71
C ALA A 13 13.36 -25.65 37.98
N LYS A 14 13.30 -24.53 38.71
CA LYS A 14 13.93 -23.25 38.39
C LYS A 14 15.46 -23.37 38.43
N PRO A 15 16.20 -22.86 37.43
CA PRO A 15 17.63 -22.58 37.59
C PRO A 15 17.86 -21.24 38.33
N PRO A 16 19.01 -21.07 39.01
CA PRO A 16 19.25 -20.01 39.97
C PRO A 16 19.63 -18.67 39.32
N ALA A 17 19.39 -17.60 40.09
CA ALA A 17 19.73 -16.22 39.76
C ALA A 17 21.24 -16.04 39.56
N SER A 18 21.62 -15.38 38.47
CA SER A 18 22.95 -14.81 38.27
C SER A 18 22.88 -13.28 38.40
N ASP A 19 23.83 -12.75 39.17
CA ASP A 19 23.96 -11.34 39.55
C ASP A 19 24.13 -10.37 38.37
N PRO A 20 23.73 -9.10 38.55
CA PRO A 20 23.81 -8.08 37.52
C PRO A 20 25.25 -7.59 37.32
N LEU A 21 25.74 -7.73 36.08
CA LEU A 21 26.99 -7.13 35.62
C LEU A 21 26.93 -5.60 35.69
N LYS A 22 27.61 -5.05 36.69
CA LYS A 22 28.07 -3.65 36.76
C LYS A 22 28.87 -3.32 35.49
N ARG A 23 28.42 -2.35 34.69
CA ARG A 23 29.26 -1.68 33.70
C ARG A 23 29.48 -0.23 34.11
N GLY A 24 30.75 0.11 34.14
CA GLY A 24 31.32 1.25 34.83
C GLY A 24 30.89 2.59 34.27
N SER A 25 30.71 3.50 35.22
CA SER A 25 30.88 4.93 35.08
C SER A 25 32.26 5.23 34.46
N ARG A 26 32.29 6.07 33.44
CA ARG A 26 33.46 6.88 33.10
C ARG A 26 33.01 8.31 32.92
N ASP A 27 33.23 9.07 33.99
CA ASP A 27 33.33 10.51 34.01
C ASP A 27 34.42 10.97 33.04
N HIS A 28 34.07 11.94 32.20
CA HIS A 28 35.01 12.91 31.62
C HIS A 28 34.33 14.27 31.54
N THR A 29 34.34 14.98 32.66
CA THR A 29 34.52 16.45 32.74
C THR A 29 36.01 16.75 32.55
N ASN A 30 36.53 17.80 31.92
CA ASN A 30 36.07 19.12 31.50
C ASN A 30 37.04 19.64 30.40
N ALA A 31 36.57 20.50 29.49
CA ALA A 31 37.17 21.82 29.22
C ALA A 31 36.59 22.48 27.95
N THR A 32 35.67 23.43 28.18
CA THR A 32 35.68 24.78 27.58
C THR A 32 36.07 24.96 26.11
N LYS A 33 35.06 25.18 25.26
CA LYS A 33 34.90 26.47 24.53
C LYS A 33 33.50 26.56 23.90
N GLN A 34 32.66 27.35 24.58
CA GLN A 34 31.43 27.90 24.03
C GLN A 34 31.72 28.76 22.80
N LYS A 35 31.17 28.38 21.65
CA LYS A 35 30.54 29.33 20.71
C LYS A 35 29.17 28.75 20.35
N SER A 36 28.17 29.15 21.11
CA SER A 36 26.77 28.83 20.87
C SER A 36 26.29 29.49 19.58
N SER A 37 26.35 28.78 18.45
CA SER A 37 25.50 29.11 17.31
C SER A 37 24.07 28.82 17.73
N LYS A 38 23.25 29.86 17.93
CA LYS A 38 21.80 29.77 18.13
C LYS A 38 21.20 28.96 16.99
N LYS A 39 21.00 27.66 17.20
CA LYS A 39 20.08 26.87 16.38
C LYS A 39 18.69 27.33 16.76
N THR A 40 18.15 28.26 15.97
CA THR A 40 16.71 28.51 15.91
C THR A 40 16.01 27.18 15.69
N THR A 41 15.45 26.64 16.75
CA THR A 41 14.48 25.55 16.71
C THR A 41 13.38 26.01 15.78
N LYS A 42 13.34 25.44 14.56
CA LYS A 42 12.21 25.62 13.65
C LYS A 42 10.97 25.19 14.43
N ARG A 43 10.09 26.16 14.70
CA ARG A 43 8.73 25.96 15.19
C ARG A 43 8.12 24.80 14.41
N LYS A 44 7.66 23.76 15.11
CA LYS A 44 6.76 22.76 14.52
C LYS A 44 5.61 23.52 13.87
N SER A 45 5.42 23.35 12.57
CA SER A 45 4.29 23.92 11.86
C SER A 45 2.99 23.39 12.47
N LYS A 46 1.96 24.24 12.47
CA LYS A 46 0.60 23.95 12.94
C LYS A 46 0.13 22.56 12.50
N GLU A 47 -0.46 21.81 13.42
CA GLU A 47 -1.48 20.80 13.09
C GLU A 47 -2.66 21.55 12.46
N THR A 48 -2.60 21.70 11.14
CA THR A 48 -3.74 22.10 10.32
C THR A 48 -4.85 21.10 10.57
N ALA A 49 -6.08 21.60 10.75
CA ALA A 49 -7.27 20.76 10.73
C ALA A 49 -7.16 19.80 9.54
N SER A 50 -7.51 18.54 9.75
CA SER A 50 -7.38 17.51 8.72
C SER A 50 -8.05 18.01 7.43
N ALA A 51 -7.32 17.99 6.31
CA ALA A 51 -7.69 18.70 5.07
C ALA A 51 -9.10 18.40 4.53
N PHE A 52 -9.73 17.30 4.96
CA PHE A 52 -11.07 16.88 4.56
C PHE A 52 -12.21 17.47 5.41
N LEU A 53 -11.88 18.01 6.58
CA LEU A 53 -12.78 18.80 7.42
C LEU A 53 -12.64 20.30 7.12
N VAL A 54 -11.76 20.66 6.19
CA VAL A 54 -11.58 22.04 5.75
C VAL A 54 -12.83 22.47 5.00
N ARG A 55 -13.55 23.38 5.63
CA ARG A 55 -14.72 24.03 5.08
C ARG A 55 -14.30 25.12 4.11
N THR A 56 -15.12 25.38 3.12
CA THR A 56 -14.98 26.55 2.27
C THR A 56 -15.11 27.84 3.10
N GLU A 57 -14.50 28.94 2.66
CA GLU A 57 -14.64 30.24 3.35
C GLU A 57 -16.12 30.65 3.47
N GLU A 58 -16.91 30.38 2.44
CA GLU A 58 -18.36 30.61 2.43
C GLU A 58 -19.11 29.79 3.50
N GLU A 59 -18.80 28.50 3.66
CA GLU A 59 -19.39 27.66 4.71
C GLU A 59 -18.99 28.12 6.13
N ILE A 60 -17.79 28.67 6.26
CA ILE A 60 -17.26 29.18 7.53
C ILE A 60 -17.95 30.48 7.91
N ASP A 61 -18.10 31.41 6.96
CA ASP A 61 -18.70 32.72 7.18
C ASP A 61 -20.21 32.62 7.47
N ASN A 62 -20.86 31.62 6.88
CA ASN A 62 -22.27 31.32 7.11
C ASN A 62 -22.55 30.47 8.36
N ASP A 63 -21.53 30.00 9.10
CA ASP A 63 -21.77 29.20 10.31
C ASP A 63 -22.20 30.05 11.50
N THR A 64 -23.48 29.94 11.85
CA THR A 64 -24.05 30.62 13.03
C THR A 64 -23.45 30.12 14.36
N ASN A 65 -22.94 28.88 14.43
CA ASN A 65 -22.34 28.33 15.64
C ASN A 65 -20.97 28.93 15.94
N ARG A 66 -20.24 29.41 14.92
CA ARG A 66 -18.95 30.10 15.12
C ARG A 66 -19.08 31.39 15.93
N LYS A 67 -20.27 31.99 15.92
CA LYS A 67 -20.59 33.20 16.69
C LYS A 67 -20.97 32.89 18.15
N LYS A 68 -21.16 31.62 18.51
CA LYS A 68 -21.56 31.19 19.86
C LYS A 68 -20.34 30.90 20.72
N TRP A 69 -20.48 31.10 22.03
CA TRP A 69 -19.50 30.61 23.00
C TRP A 69 -19.62 29.08 23.15
N PRO A 70 -18.52 28.30 23.27
CA PRO A 70 -17.10 28.72 23.26
C PRO A 70 -16.46 28.81 21.86
N LEU A 71 -17.19 28.50 20.79
CA LEU A 71 -16.68 28.36 19.42
C LEU A 71 -16.20 29.67 18.77
N LYS A 72 -16.52 30.83 19.35
CA LYS A 72 -15.94 32.13 18.97
C LYS A 72 -14.45 32.30 19.33
N LEU A 73 -13.90 31.41 20.17
CA LEU A 73 -12.51 31.46 20.58
C LEU A 73 -11.57 30.99 19.45
N PRO A 74 -10.30 31.43 19.46
CA PRO A 74 -9.25 30.80 18.65
C PRO A 74 -9.22 29.28 18.83
N VAL A 75 -9.01 28.55 17.74
CA VAL A 75 -9.03 27.07 17.73
C VAL A 75 -8.06 26.47 18.75
N GLU A 76 -6.94 27.13 19.00
CA GLU A 76 -5.95 26.73 19.99
C GLU A 76 -6.52 26.75 21.42
N LEU A 77 -7.34 27.75 21.75
CA LEU A 77 -8.01 27.83 23.05
C LEU A 77 -9.14 26.82 23.18
N ILE A 78 -9.90 26.58 22.10
CA ILE A 78 -10.94 25.54 22.09
C ILE A 78 -10.30 24.17 22.33
N ARG A 79 -9.20 23.86 21.63
CA ARG A 79 -8.44 22.61 21.84
C ARG A 79 -7.93 22.51 23.27
N HIS A 80 -7.39 23.59 23.82
CA HIS A 80 -6.91 23.61 25.20
C HIS A 80 -8.03 23.37 26.21
N ILE A 81 -9.17 24.06 26.09
CA ILE A 81 -10.37 23.83 26.93
C ILE A 81 -10.84 22.38 26.80
N SER A 82 -10.91 21.86 25.57
CA SER A 82 -11.32 20.48 25.31
C SER A 82 -10.39 19.44 25.93
N SER A 83 -9.13 19.79 26.23
CA SER A 83 -8.18 18.86 26.86
C SER A 83 -8.48 18.59 28.33
N TYR A 84 -9.33 19.42 28.97
CA TYR A 84 -9.82 19.22 30.33
C TYR A 84 -11.11 18.39 30.39
N LEU A 85 -11.75 18.13 29.25
CA LEU A 85 -12.95 17.29 29.17
C LEU A 85 -12.55 15.80 29.13
N SER A 86 -13.36 14.94 29.74
CA SER A 86 -13.25 13.49 29.58
C SER A 86 -13.49 13.06 28.13
N LEU A 87 -13.09 11.85 27.77
CA LEU A 87 -13.22 11.37 26.41
C LEU A 87 -14.68 11.36 25.89
N PRO A 88 -15.69 10.87 26.65
CA PRO A 88 -17.09 10.95 26.24
C PRO A 88 -17.57 12.40 26.06
N GLU A 89 -17.16 13.31 26.94
CA GLU A 89 -17.54 14.73 26.85
C GLU A 89 -16.93 15.42 25.63
N ARG A 90 -15.69 15.08 25.27
CA ARG A 90 -15.04 15.57 24.04
C ARG A 90 -15.76 15.08 22.79
N ILE A 91 -16.18 13.81 22.79
CA ILE A 91 -16.96 13.22 21.70
C ILE A 91 -18.31 13.93 21.59
N CYS A 92 -19.04 14.06 22.69
CA CYS A 92 -20.31 14.81 22.76
C CYS A 92 -20.13 16.24 22.25
N PHE A 93 -19.06 16.92 22.65
CA PHE A 93 -18.77 18.27 22.16
C PHE A 93 -18.52 18.29 20.66
N THR A 94 -17.73 17.36 20.11
CA THR A 94 -17.54 17.25 18.65
C THR A 94 -18.80 16.88 17.88
N LEU A 95 -19.81 16.28 18.52
CA LEU A 95 -21.10 15.93 17.92
C LEU A 95 -22.09 17.10 17.88
N THR A 96 -21.84 18.18 18.63
CA THR A 96 -22.80 19.29 18.73
C THR A 96 -22.97 20.06 17.43
N CYS A 97 -21.88 20.29 16.67
CA CYS A 97 -21.90 20.99 15.40
C CYS A 97 -20.57 20.83 14.63
N LYS A 98 -20.60 21.13 13.33
CA LYS A 98 -19.43 21.06 12.43
C LYS A 98 -18.24 21.89 12.93
N GLU A 99 -18.48 23.07 13.50
CA GLU A 99 -17.42 23.93 14.02
C GLU A 99 -16.72 23.34 15.25
N ALA A 100 -17.45 22.64 16.12
CA ALA A 100 -16.88 21.93 17.25
C ALA A 100 -16.04 20.73 16.78
N THR A 101 -16.53 19.95 15.81
CA THR A 101 -15.77 18.87 15.16
C THR A 101 -14.48 19.39 14.55
N ASN A 102 -14.54 20.50 13.81
CA ASN A 102 -13.37 21.11 13.16
C ASN A 102 -12.34 21.65 14.16
N SER A 103 -12.82 22.22 15.25
CA SER A 103 -11.95 22.82 16.26
C SER A 103 -11.18 21.77 17.05
N VAL A 104 -11.86 20.71 17.52
CA VAL A 104 -11.26 19.67 18.38
C VAL A 104 -10.64 18.54 17.58
N GLY A 105 -11.31 18.11 16.50
CA GLY A 105 -10.81 17.12 15.55
C GLY A 105 -11.38 15.70 15.69
N SER A 106 -11.18 14.94 14.60
CA SER A 106 -11.37 13.50 14.38
C SER A 106 -10.94 12.51 15.47
N ASN A 107 -9.78 12.84 16.03
CA ASN A 107 -8.89 11.92 16.72
C ASN A 107 -9.45 11.43 18.05
N VAL A 108 -10.36 12.19 18.66
CA VAL A 108 -11.04 11.79 19.89
C VAL A 108 -11.93 10.57 19.67
N TRP A 109 -12.43 10.34 18.45
CA TRP A 109 -13.27 9.16 18.17
C TRP A 109 -12.44 7.88 18.08
N GLY A 110 -11.19 7.96 17.61
CA GLY A 110 -10.26 6.83 17.64
C GLY A 110 -9.77 6.47 19.04
N ALA A 111 -9.76 7.43 19.97
CA ALA A 111 -9.50 7.15 21.37
C ALA A 111 -10.66 6.37 22.03
N PHE A 112 -11.90 6.63 21.60
CA PHE A 112 -13.11 5.98 22.12
C PHE A 112 -13.06 4.45 22.02
N LYS A 113 -12.62 3.91 20.88
CA LYS A 113 -12.49 2.46 20.65
C LYS A 113 -11.50 1.75 21.61
N ARG A 114 -10.58 2.49 22.23
CA ARG A 114 -9.58 1.93 23.16
C ARG A 114 -10.04 1.86 24.61
N GLU A 115 -11.17 2.48 24.94
CA GLU A 115 -11.80 2.29 26.25
C GLU A 115 -12.54 0.95 26.27
N THR A 116 -12.07 0.04 27.13
CA THR A 116 -12.50 -1.37 27.25
C THR A 116 -13.99 -1.54 27.54
N HIS A 117 -14.69 -0.48 27.95
CA HIS A 117 -16.07 -0.51 28.45
C HIS A 117 -17.15 -0.59 27.34
N TRP A 118 -16.84 -0.19 26.10
CA TRP A 118 -17.84 -0.12 25.02
C TRP A 118 -17.76 -1.28 24.02
N ALA A 119 -16.78 -2.18 24.16
CA ALA A 119 -16.53 -3.27 23.21
C ALA A 119 -17.15 -4.62 23.64
N LEU A 120 -17.88 -4.67 24.76
CA LEU A 120 -18.28 -5.92 25.42
C LEU A 120 -19.79 -6.02 25.72
N ASP A 121 -20.59 -5.03 25.33
CA ASP A 121 -22.03 -4.99 25.62
C ASP A 121 -22.82 -4.85 24.32
N ASP A 122 -23.69 -5.82 24.02
CA ASP A 122 -24.40 -5.93 22.74
C ASP A 122 -25.35 -4.74 22.49
N ASP A 123 -25.94 -4.16 23.54
CA ASP A 123 -26.77 -2.94 23.44
C ASP A 123 -25.93 -1.69 23.09
N LEU A 124 -24.65 -1.68 23.45
CA LEU A 124 -23.72 -0.60 23.11
C LEU A 124 -23.21 -0.71 21.67
N VAL A 125 -23.22 -1.90 21.06
CA VAL A 125 -22.87 -2.11 19.65
C VAL A 125 -23.90 -1.45 18.74
N SER A 126 -25.20 -1.63 19.01
CA SER A 126 -26.29 -0.99 18.25
C SER A 126 -26.26 0.55 18.35
N ASN A 127 -26.01 1.08 19.55
CA ASN A 127 -25.87 2.52 19.77
C ASN A 127 -24.63 3.12 19.09
N ARG A 128 -23.57 2.32 18.92
CA ARG A 128 -22.35 2.73 18.22
C ARG A 128 -22.57 2.87 16.72
N ASP A 129 -23.31 1.95 16.10
CA ASP A 129 -23.63 2.05 14.68
C ASP A 129 -24.52 3.26 14.39
N LEU A 130 -25.53 3.50 15.24
CA LEU A 130 -26.34 4.72 15.19
C LEU A 130 -25.49 5.99 15.32
N LEU A 131 -24.53 6.02 16.25
CA LEU A 131 -23.62 7.14 16.42
C LEU A 131 -22.76 7.38 15.17
N ILE A 132 -22.25 6.31 14.55
CA ILE A 132 -21.47 6.39 13.31
C ILE A 132 -22.32 6.94 12.16
N ASP A 133 -23.56 6.48 12.03
CA ASP A 133 -24.50 6.97 11.02
C ASP A 133 -24.80 8.46 11.21
N PHE A 134 -25.03 8.91 12.45
CA PHE A 134 -25.20 10.33 12.76
C PHE A 134 -23.95 11.15 12.40
N LEU A 135 -22.77 10.63 12.68
CA LEU A 135 -21.50 11.27 12.34
C LEU A 135 -21.26 11.39 10.83
N LEU A 136 -21.68 10.39 10.06
CA LEU A 136 -21.52 10.37 8.60
C LEU A 136 -22.55 11.22 7.87
N ARG A 137 -23.77 11.36 8.42
CA ARG A 137 -24.86 12.18 7.83
C ARG A 137 -24.37 13.58 7.42
N ASP A 138 -23.62 14.23 8.30
CA ASP A 138 -23.23 15.64 8.12
C ASP A 138 -21.93 15.82 7.30
N LEU A 139 -21.19 14.72 7.06
CA LEU A 139 -19.95 14.68 6.28
C LEU A 139 -20.14 14.17 4.85
N GLY A 140 -21.29 13.55 4.56
CA GLY A 140 -21.63 13.04 3.23
C GLY A 140 -20.67 11.95 2.74
N THR A 141 -20.57 11.79 1.41
CA THR A 141 -19.72 10.76 0.78
C THR A 141 -18.22 11.05 0.83
N ALA A 142 -17.83 12.23 1.32
CA ALA A 142 -16.43 12.65 1.40
C ALA A 142 -15.67 11.94 2.53
N ALA A 143 -16.39 11.39 3.52
CA ALA A 143 -15.81 10.72 4.67
C ALA A 143 -16.43 9.34 4.90
N ALA A 144 -15.64 8.44 5.45
CA ALA A 144 -16.07 7.11 5.85
C ALA A 144 -15.53 6.78 7.25
N TYR A 145 -16.34 6.12 8.05
CA TYR A 145 -15.88 5.52 9.29
C TYR A 145 -15.06 4.27 8.98
N CYS A 146 -13.84 4.21 9.50
CA CYS A 146 -12.98 3.06 9.31
C CYS A 146 -13.05 2.13 10.51
N GLU A 147 -13.62 0.93 10.32
CA GLU A 147 -13.68 -0.08 11.37
C GLU A 147 -12.30 -0.51 11.88
N VAL A 148 -11.26 -0.45 11.04
CA VAL A 148 -9.89 -0.85 11.40
C VAL A 148 -9.32 0.11 12.45
N CYS A 149 -9.24 1.40 12.12
CA CYS A 149 -8.60 2.41 12.98
C CYS A 149 -9.59 3.16 13.88
N GLY A 150 -10.91 2.96 13.73
CA GLY A 150 -11.95 3.54 14.58
C GLY A 150 -12.10 5.06 14.45
N ILE A 151 -11.69 5.64 13.32
CA ILE A 151 -11.77 7.08 13.06
C ILE A 151 -12.55 7.33 11.78
N ILE A 152 -13.14 8.53 11.66
CA ILE A 152 -13.64 9.02 10.38
C ILE A 152 -12.50 9.69 9.64
N HIS A 153 -12.24 9.20 8.43
CA HIS A 153 -11.23 9.74 7.53
C HIS A 153 -11.83 9.87 6.12
N PRO A 154 -11.14 10.51 5.16
CA PRO A 154 -11.65 10.63 3.79
C PRO A 154 -12.01 9.27 3.22
N THR A 155 -13.06 9.21 2.40
CA THR A 155 -13.43 7.99 1.69
C THR A 155 -12.26 7.49 0.86
N MET A 156 -12.17 6.17 0.73
CA MET A 156 -11.11 5.53 -0.03
C MET A 156 -11.14 6.02 -1.48
N LEU A 157 -10.13 6.77 -1.88
CA LEU A 157 -9.97 7.19 -3.26
C LEU A 157 -9.50 6.01 -4.12
N PRO A 158 -9.92 5.92 -5.38
CA PRO A 158 -9.39 4.93 -6.32
C PRO A 158 -7.86 4.96 -6.40
N PRO A 159 -7.19 3.85 -6.77
CA PRO A 159 -5.73 3.73 -6.75
C PRO A 159 -4.99 4.83 -7.52
N HIS A 160 -5.55 5.34 -8.63
CA HIS A 160 -4.96 6.40 -9.45
C HIS A 160 -4.99 7.79 -8.77
N ARG A 161 -5.93 8.02 -7.83
CA ARG A 161 -6.06 9.26 -7.03
C ARG A 161 -5.51 9.12 -5.62
N ARG A 162 -5.30 7.89 -5.14
CA ARG A 162 -4.83 7.64 -3.79
C ARG A 162 -3.46 8.26 -3.54
N ARG A 163 -3.34 9.00 -2.43
CA ARG A 163 -2.08 9.53 -1.90
C ARG A 163 -1.88 9.03 -0.48
N ARG A 164 -0.63 8.77 -0.12
CA ARG A 164 -0.28 8.39 1.25
C ARG A 164 -0.43 9.60 2.16
N THR A 165 -1.28 9.49 3.15
CA THR A 165 -1.51 10.48 4.22
C THR A 165 -1.10 9.87 5.57
N GLU A 166 -0.97 10.70 6.61
CA GLU A 166 -0.72 10.21 7.97
C GLU A 166 -1.83 9.26 8.43
N TRP A 167 -3.09 9.62 8.19
CA TRP A 167 -4.28 8.81 8.53
C TRP A 167 -4.29 7.45 7.83
N THR A 168 -4.10 7.45 6.51
CA THR A 168 -4.06 6.22 5.71
C THR A 168 -2.85 5.35 6.04
N SER A 169 -1.77 5.91 6.57
CA SER A 169 -0.59 5.12 6.98
C SER A 169 -0.87 4.26 8.21
N SER A 170 -1.69 4.74 9.15
CA SER A 170 -2.09 3.92 10.31
C SER A 170 -3.21 2.92 9.97
N CYS A 171 -4.17 3.31 9.12
CA CYS A 171 -5.33 2.47 8.77
C CYS A 171 -5.00 1.42 7.68
N LEU A 172 -4.07 1.72 6.77
CA LEU A 172 -3.76 0.90 5.59
C LEU A 172 -2.28 0.45 5.54
N GLY A 173 -1.42 0.97 6.43
CA GLY A 173 0.04 0.81 6.32
C GLY A 173 0.63 -0.47 6.90
N GLN A 174 -0.14 -1.30 7.63
CA GLN A 174 0.31 -2.64 7.99
C GLN A 174 0.24 -3.63 6.82
N ASP A 175 -0.62 -3.35 5.83
CA ASP A 175 -0.83 -4.22 4.66
C ASP A 175 0.12 -3.92 3.50
N ALA A 176 0.97 -2.88 3.60
CA ALA A 176 1.81 -2.37 2.51
C ALA A 176 1.01 -1.95 1.27
N GLU A 177 1.61 -1.12 0.42
CA GLU A 177 0.99 -0.66 -0.84
C GLU A 177 1.79 -1.17 -2.04
N ILE A 178 1.13 -1.33 -3.17
CA ILE A 178 1.79 -1.57 -4.46
C ILE A 178 1.79 -0.26 -5.24
N ASP A 179 2.98 0.23 -5.54
CA ASP A 179 3.18 1.37 -6.44
C ASP A 179 3.68 0.87 -7.79
N TYR A 180 2.79 0.93 -8.79
CA TYR A 180 3.05 0.46 -10.16
C TYR A 180 3.63 1.55 -11.06
N LEU A 181 3.49 2.82 -10.66
CA LEU A 181 3.97 3.97 -11.42
C LEU A 181 4.34 5.09 -10.44
N PRO A 182 5.50 5.00 -9.76
CA PRO A 182 5.91 6.05 -8.86
C PRO A 182 6.29 7.30 -9.67
N SER A 183 5.53 8.40 -9.50
CA SER A 183 5.96 9.74 -9.90
C SER A 183 6.36 10.57 -8.69
N ASN A 184 7.38 11.41 -8.87
CA ASN A 184 7.85 12.36 -7.85
C ASN A 184 6.78 13.42 -7.53
N ASP A 185 5.87 13.68 -8.45
CA ASP A 185 4.81 14.71 -8.32
C ASP A 185 3.57 14.19 -7.57
N GLY A 186 3.70 13.03 -6.93
CA GLY A 186 2.59 12.35 -6.25
C GLY A 186 1.62 11.64 -7.20
N ILE A 187 1.69 11.85 -8.51
CA ILE A 187 0.91 11.13 -9.52
C ILE A 187 1.36 9.65 -9.56
N GLY A 188 0.42 8.71 -9.59
CA GLY A 188 0.75 7.30 -9.64
C GLY A 188 -0.45 6.40 -9.38
N TYR A 189 -0.28 5.12 -9.64
CA TYR A 189 -1.27 4.09 -9.35
C TYR A 189 -0.84 3.33 -8.10
N ARG A 190 -1.53 3.59 -6.98
CA ARG A 190 -1.20 3.04 -5.67
C ARG A 190 -2.32 2.15 -5.14
N LEU A 191 -2.12 0.84 -5.21
CA LEU A 191 -3.08 -0.14 -4.75
C LEU A 191 -2.83 -0.50 -3.28
N VAL A 192 -3.90 -0.57 -2.48
CA VAL A 192 -3.91 -1.18 -1.14
C VAL A 192 -4.95 -2.29 -1.07
N PHE A 193 -4.82 -3.15 -0.06
CA PHE A 193 -5.69 -4.32 0.08
C PHE A 193 -7.17 -3.93 0.18
N GLN A 194 -7.46 -2.80 0.80
CA GLN A 194 -8.82 -2.35 1.04
C GLN A 194 -9.56 -1.97 -0.25
N HIS A 195 -8.86 -1.63 -1.34
CA HIS A 195 -9.51 -1.52 -2.67
C HIS A 195 -10.04 -2.89 -3.12
N ILE A 196 -9.27 -3.95 -2.89
CA ILE A 196 -9.67 -5.34 -3.19
C ILE A 196 -10.85 -5.74 -2.33
N VAL A 197 -10.81 -5.42 -1.03
CA VAL A 197 -11.93 -5.68 -0.12
C VAL A 197 -13.20 -4.98 -0.59
N GLN A 198 -13.12 -3.71 -0.96
CA GLN A 198 -14.27 -2.94 -1.43
C GLN A 198 -14.84 -3.54 -2.72
N CYS A 199 -14.00 -3.84 -3.71
CA CYS A 199 -14.42 -4.49 -4.95
C CYS A 199 -15.13 -5.83 -4.72
N MET A 200 -14.61 -6.64 -3.79
CA MET A 200 -15.22 -7.93 -3.47
C MET A 200 -16.59 -7.76 -2.83
N LYS A 201 -16.73 -6.83 -1.86
CA LYS A 201 -18.01 -6.51 -1.22
C LYS A 201 -19.04 -5.96 -2.22
N ASP A 202 -18.64 -5.03 -3.08
CA ASP A 202 -19.54 -4.40 -4.07
C ASP A 202 -20.05 -5.39 -5.14
N SER A 203 -19.35 -6.51 -5.27
CA SER A 203 -19.64 -7.57 -6.25
C SER A 203 -20.29 -8.80 -5.63
N GLU A 204 -20.52 -8.84 -4.31
CA GLU A 204 -21.17 -9.95 -3.63
C GLU A 204 -22.56 -10.22 -4.26
N GLY A 205 -22.80 -11.47 -4.64
CA GLY A 205 -24.05 -11.91 -5.29
C GLY A 205 -24.22 -11.51 -6.75
N ARG A 206 -23.24 -10.83 -7.39
CA ARG A 206 -23.33 -10.35 -8.78
C ARG A 206 -22.43 -11.09 -9.78
N VAL A 207 -21.59 -12.01 -9.30
CA VAL A 207 -20.59 -12.70 -10.13
C VAL A 207 -20.97 -14.16 -10.30
N ASN A 208 -21.26 -14.55 -11.55
CA ASN A 208 -21.40 -15.96 -11.91
C ASN A 208 -20.03 -16.64 -11.93
N ASP A 209 -19.93 -17.86 -11.40
CA ASP A 209 -18.67 -18.60 -11.23
C ASP A 209 -17.91 -18.86 -12.55
N ASP A 210 -18.60 -18.84 -13.69
CA ASP A 210 -18.07 -19.23 -15.00
C ASP A 210 -18.01 -18.09 -16.04
N GLY A 211 -18.31 -16.85 -15.64
CA GLY A 211 -18.42 -15.71 -16.56
C GLY A 211 -17.33 -14.64 -16.43
N VAL A 212 -17.35 -13.69 -17.37
CA VAL A 212 -16.64 -12.41 -17.27
C VAL A 212 -17.59 -11.39 -16.64
N GLY A 213 -17.19 -10.82 -15.51
CA GLY A 213 -17.93 -9.76 -14.82
C GLY A 213 -17.69 -8.38 -15.45
N PRO A 214 -18.49 -7.37 -15.09
CA PRO A 214 -18.28 -6.00 -15.57
C PRO A 214 -16.97 -5.39 -15.02
N ASP A 215 -16.49 -4.35 -15.70
CA ASP A 215 -15.39 -3.51 -15.22
C ASP A 215 -15.71 -2.92 -13.83
N LEU A 216 -14.76 -3.05 -12.91
CA LEU A 216 -14.81 -2.52 -11.56
C LEU A 216 -14.21 -1.11 -11.55
N GLU A 217 -15.08 -0.11 -11.49
CA GLU A 217 -14.69 1.32 -11.55
C GLU A 217 -13.66 1.69 -10.47
N MET A 218 -13.73 1.08 -9.28
CA MET A 218 -12.76 1.29 -8.19
C MET A 218 -11.30 0.97 -8.61
N LEU A 219 -11.09 -0.01 -9.47
CA LEU A 219 -9.74 -0.42 -9.93
C LEU A 219 -9.31 0.29 -11.20
N ARG A 220 -10.20 1.04 -11.85
CA ARG A 220 -9.90 1.74 -13.08
C ARG A 220 -8.86 2.84 -12.86
N GLY A 221 -7.99 3.03 -13.84
CA GLY A 221 -7.08 4.17 -13.87
C GLY A 221 -6.42 4.33 -15.24
N ASP A 222 -6.14 5.56 -15.62
CA ASP A 222 -5.33 5.85 -16.80
C ASP A 222 -4.39 7.01 -16.48
N LEU A 223 -3.09 6.73 -16.59
CA LEU A 223 -2.03 7.65 -16.18
C LEU A 223 -1.01 7.76 -17.30
N ILE A 224 -0.56 8.97 -17.59
CA ILE A 224 0.50 9.23 -18.57
C ILE A 224 1.58 10.05 -17.89
N VAL A 225 2.82 9.58 -17.95
CA VAL A 225 3.99 10.25 -17.38
C VAL A 225 5.03 10.45 -18.47
N ALA A 226 5.48 11.69 -18.65
CA ALA A 226 6.62 11.99 -19.50
C ALA A 226 7.93 11.57 -18.81
N LYS A 227 8.81 10.91 -19.55
CA LYS A 227 10.17 10.54 -19.12
C LYS A 227 11.17 11.28 -20.00
N PRO A 228 11.46 12.56 -19.70
CA PRO A 228 12.26 13.42 -20.57
C PRO A 228 13.68 12.89 -20.77
N VAL A 229 14.30 12.34 -19.71
CA VAL A 229 15.65 11.75 -19.76
C VAL A 229 15.74 10.62 -20.78
N GLN A 230 14.73 9.74 -20.82
CA GLN A 230 14.65 8.64 -21.78
C GLN A 230 14.01 9.04 -23.12
N SER A 231 13.51 10.27 -23.23
CA SER A 231 12.73 10.80 -24.37
C SER A 231 11.53 9.93 -24.73
N LEU A 232 10.79 9.46 -23.71
CA LEU A 232 9.60 8.61 -23.92
C LEU A 232 8.40 9.05 -23.08
N THR A 233 7.21 8.64 -23.48
CA THR A 233 5.99 8.68 -22.68
C THR A 233 5.67 7.29 -22.17
N TRP A 234 5.34 7.18 -20.88
CA TRP A 234 4.89 5.95 -20.25
C TRP A 234 3.43 6.11 -19.82
N ARG A 235 2.54 5.35 -20.47
CA ARG A 235 1.13 5.23 -20.09
C ARG A 235 0.90 3.96 -19.28
N LEU A 236 0.12 4.05 -18.22
CA LEU A 236 -0.42 2.91 -17.48
C LEU A 236 -1.94 3.01 -17.50
N SER A 237 -2.57 2.05 -18.16
CA SER A 237 -4.02 1.83 -18.08
C SER A 237 -4.30 0.63 -17.18
N SER A 238 -5.29 0.76 -16.31
CA SER A 238 -5.66 -0.24 -15.31
C SER A 238 -7.16 -0.50 -15.35
N SER A 239 -7.53 -1.77 -15.27
CA SER A 239 -8.93 -2.23 -15.13
C SER A 239 -8.97 -3.44 -14.22
N GLY A 240 -10.08 -3.64 -13.52
CA GLY A 240 -10.30 -4.83 -12.72
C GLY A 240 -11.64 -5.44 -13.07
N GLN A 241 -11.72 -6.76 -13.12
CA GLN A 241 -12.95 -7.48 -13.42
C GLN A 241 -12.91 -8.88 -12.82
N TYR A 242 -14.05 -9.55 -12.78
CA TYR A 242 -14.10 -10.97 -12.47
C TYR A 242 -13.95 -11.80 -13.73
N PHE A 243 -13.14 -12.85 -13.65
CA PHE A 243 -12.98 -13.83 -14.72
C PHE A 243 -12.99 -15.24 -14.14
N GLY A 244 -13.96 -16.07 -14.51
CA GLY A 244 -14.12 -17.42 -13.96
C GLY A 244 -14.21 -17.42 -12.43
N GLY A 245 -15.01 -16.49 -11.90
CA GLY A 245 -15.22 -16.27 -10.46
C GLY A 245 -14.02 -15.69 -9.70
N ARG A 246 -12.91 -15.34 -10.38
CA ARG A 246 -11.71 -14.77 -9.74
C ARG A 246 -11.60 -13.28 -10.03
N LEU A 247 -11.24 -12.49 -9.03
CA LEU A 247 -10.93 -11.08 -9.23
C LEU A 247 -9.56 -10.93 -9.90
N ILE A 248 -9.55 -10.35 -11.10
CA ILE A 248 -8.35 -10.09 -11.90
C ILE A 248 -8.16 -8.58 -12.05
N LEU A 249 -6.96 -8.09 -11.71
CA LEU A 249 -6.51 -6.73 -12.01
C LEU A 249 -5.58 -6.78 -13.22
N ASN A 250 -5.94 -6.05 -14.28
CA ASN A 250 -5.15 -5.89 -15.49
C ASN A 250 -4.44 -4.54 -15.50
N HIS A 251 -3.15 -4.55 -15.80
CA HIS A 251 -2.33 -3.37 -16.08
C HIS A 251 -1.72 -3.46 -17.48
N VAL A 252 -1.94 -2.41 -18.28
CA VAL A 252 -1.33 -2.25 -19.59
C VAL A 252 -0.36 -1.07 -19.51
N HIS A 253 0.94 -1.37 -19.50
CA HIS A 253 1.99 -0.37 -19.64
C HIS A 253 2.29 -0.17 -21.13
N VAL A 254 2.20 1.06 -21.62
CA VAL A 254 2.57 1.42 -22.99
C VAL A 254 3.72 2.42 -22.96
N PHE A 255 4.79 2.11 -23.68
CA PHE A 255 5.96 2.96 -23.83
C PHE A 255 6.08 3.41 -25.28
N ARG A 256 6.18 4.72 -25.47
CA ARG A 256 6.30 5.35 -26.78
C ARG A 256 7.39 6.40 -26.78
N ASN A 257 8.20 6.46 -27.84
CA ASN A 257 9.13 7.57 -28.02
C ASN A 257 8.35 8.89 -28.24
N VAL A 258 8.78 9.99 -27.63
CA VAL A 258 8.15 11.31 -27.83
C VAL A 258 8.25 11.74 -29.30
N ASN A 259 9.36 11.43 -29.97
CA ASN A 259 9.63 11.76 -31.37
C ASN A 259 9.75 10.49 -32.23
N GLN A 260 8.64 9.76 -32.43
CA GLN A 260 8.61 8.52 -33.24
C GLN A 260 9.20 8.68 -34.65
N GLN A 261 9.08 9.86 -35.26
CA GLN A 261 9.58 10.13 -36.61
C GLN A 261 11.12 10.20 -36.70
N GLN A 262 11.81 10.50 -35.59
CA GLN A 262 13.25 10.72 -35.59
C GLN A 262 14.04 9.52 -35.05
N ARG A 263 13.46 8.72 -34.15
CA ARG A 263 14.17 7.63 -33.50
C ARG A 263 13.22 6.51 -33.07
N ALA A 264 13.57 5.28 -33.45
CA ALA A 264 12.89 4.08 -32.96
C ALA A 264 13.11 3.89 -31.44
N LEU A 265 12.10 3.37 -30.75
CA LEU A 265 12.20 2.98 -29.35
C LEU A 265 13.23 1.85 -29.21
N SER A 266 14.19 1.98 -28.28
CA SER A 266 15.16 0.92 -27.99
C SER A 266 14.84 0.20 -26.68
N ALA A 267 15.26 -1.06 -26.57
CA ALA A 267 15.06 -1.86 -25.36
C ALA A 267 15.69 -1.20 -24.14
N LYS A 268 16.91 -0.67 -24.30
CA LYS A 268 17.64 0.03 -23.23
C LYS A 268 16.86 1.20 -22.64
N GLN A 269 16.22 2.02 -23.48
CA GLN A 269 15.44 3.18 -23.00
C GLN A 269 14.30 2.77 -22.05
N VAL A 270 13.68 1.62 -22.30
CA VAL A 270 12.62 1.09 -21.42
C VAL A 270 13.23 0.47 -20.17
N LEU A 271 14.29 -0.33 -20.32
CA LEU A 271 14.94 -1.05 -19.22
C LEU A 271 15.68 -0.13 -18.23
N ASP A 272 16.06 1.07 -18.65
CA ASP A 272 16.62 2.10 -17.76
C ASP A 272 15.53 2.75 -16.86
N LEU A 273 14.24 2.45 -17.07
CA LEU A 273 13.15 2.88 -16.19
C LEU A 273 12.91 1.84 -15.08
N PRO A 274 12.46 2.23 -13.88
CA PRO A 274 12.15 1.30 -12.79
C PRO A 274 10.76 0.67 -12.97
N VAL A 275 10.55 -0.04 -14.09
CA VAL A 275 9.31 -0.77 -14.38
C VAL A 275 9.14 -1.91 -13.36
N ARG A 276 7.98 -1.97 -12.71
CA ARG A 276 7.63 -3.00 -11.72
C ARG A 276 6.24 -3.55 -12.02
N LEU A 277 6.16 -4.84 -12.32
CA LEU A 277 4.90 -5.55 -12.53
C LEU A 277 4.40 -6.17 -11.23
N CYS A 278 5.30 -6.71 -10.42
CA CYS A 278 4.99 -7.17 -9.07
C CYS A 278 6.26 -7.00 -8.21
N PRO A 279 6.22 -7.30 -6.90
CA PRO A 279 7.42 -7.23 -6.07
C PRO A 279 8.58 -8.10 -6.58
N HIS A 280 8.32 -9.12 -7.41
CA HIS A 280 9.32 -10.09 -7.89
C HIS A 280 9.74 -9.91 -9.35
N GLN A 281 9.02 -9.08 -10.11
CA GLN A 281 9.23 -8.87 -11.54
C GLN A 281 9.37 -7.37 -11.75
N SER A 282 10.61 -6.93 -11.82
CA SER A 282 10.99 -5.54 -11.98
C SER A 282 12.27 -5.43 -12.81
N THR A 283 12.54 -4.25 -13.32
CA THR A 283 13.73 -3.92 -14.14
C THR A 283 14.85 -3.29 -13.32
N THR A 284 14.66 -3.12 -12.00
CA THR A 284 15.69 -2.53 -11.15
C THR A 284 16.90 -3.46 -11.03
N THR A 285 18.08 -2.84 -11.11
CA THR A 285 19.39 -3.45 -10.90
C THR A 285 19.97 -3.11 -9.53
N GLU A 286 19.21 -2.37 -8.70
CA GLU A 286 19.63 -2.03 -7.35
C GLU A 286 19.79 -3.30 -6.50
N LEU A 287 20.88 -3.32 -5.72
CA LEU A 287 21.13 -4.37 -4.75
C LEU A 287 20.28 -4.14 -3.49
N PRO A 288 19.81 -5.21 -2.84
CA PRO A 288 18.99 -5.07 -1.64
C PRO A 288 19.79 -4.42 -0.51
N ALA A 289 19.10 -3.63 0.32
CA ALA A 289 19.68 -3.11 1.55
C ALA A 289 20.06 -4.25 2.51
N THR A 290 21.19 -4.10 3.19
CA THR A 290 21.64 -5.09 4.18
C THR A 290 20.66 -5.14 5.36
N SER A 291 20.27 -6.34 5.77
CA SER A 291 19.44 -6.55 6.95
C SER A 291 19.81 -7.87 7.64
N ARG A 292 19.23 -8.14 8.81
CA ARG A 292 19.45 -9.40 9.56
C ARG A 292 19.24 -10.66 8.70
N TYR A 293 18.37 -10.59 7.70
CA TYR A 293 17.98 -11.73 6.85
C TYR A 293 18.63 -11.70 5.46
N ILE A 294 18.96 -10.52 4.94
CA ILE A 294 19.66 -10.37 3.66
C ILE A 294 21.16 -10.26 3.96
N LYS A 295 21.82 -11.41 4.05
CA LYS A 295 23.27 -11.52 4.31
C LYS A 295 24.10 -11.37 3.04
N THR A 296 23.55 -11.74 1.89
CA THR A 296 24.16 -11.61 0.58
C THR A 296 23.34 -10.63 -0.26
N ARG A 297 24.03 -9.70 -0.93
CA ARG A 297 23.40 -8.78 -1.88
C ARG A 297 23.25 -9.47 -3.22
N SER A 298 22.22 -10.27 -3.40
CA SER A 298 21.91 -10.89 -4.70
C SER A 298 21.18 -9.90 -5.60
N ALA A 299 21.54 -9.86 -6.87
CA ALA A 299 20.79 -9.12 -7.88
C ALA A 299 19.40 -9.74 -8.15
N ASN A 300 18.52 -8.95 -8.76
CA ASN A 300 17.18 -9.37 -9.15
C ASN A 300 17.20 -10.43 -10.28
N GLY A 301 16.08 -11.13 -10.47
CA GLY A 301 15.90 -12.11 -11.53
C GLY A 301 15.82 -11.49 -12.94
N PRO A 302 16.21 -12.23 -13.99
CA PRO A 302 16.35 -11.68 -15.34
C PRO A 302 15.06 -11.73 -16.18
N LEU A 303 14.00 -12.40 -15.72
CA LEU A 303 12.88 -12.81 -16.58
C LEU A 303 12.16 -11.62 -17.25
N LEU A 304 11.82 -10.58 -16.50
CA LEU A 304 11.16 -9.40 -17.06
C LEU A 304 12.08 -8.65 -18.04
N THR A 305 13.36 -8.49 -17.69
CA THR A 305 14.36 -7.84 -18.56
C THR A 305 14.50 -8.62 -19.87
N HIS A 306 14.56 -9.95 -19.79
CA HIS A 306 14.59 -10.81 -20.96
C HIS A 306 13.33 -10.64 -21.82
N ALA A 307 12.14 -10.72 -21.22
CA ALA A 307 10.86 -10.57 -21.92
C ALA A 307 10.73 -9.22 -22.64
N ILE A 308 11.24 -8.14 -22.02
CA ILE A 308 11.29 -6.82 -22.64
C ILE A 308 12.31 -6.79 -23.78
N ALA A 309 13.51 -7.30 -23.59
CA ALA A 309 14.56 -7.24 -24.61
C ALA A 309 14.24 -8.11 -25.84
N SER A 310 13.65 -9.30 -25.64
CA SER A 310 13.44 -10.29 -26.69
C SER A 310 12.47 -9.84 -27.78
N VAL A 311 11.49 -8.98 -27.45
CA VAL A 311 10.53 -8.47 -28.44
C VAL A 311 11.09 -7.38 -29.36
N PHE A 312 12.24 -6.78 -29.00
CA PHE A 312 12.91 -5.82 -29.88
C PHE A 312 13.77 -6.53 -30.93
N PRO A 313 13.88 -5.99 -32.15
CA PRO A 313 14.89 -6.41 -33.11
C PRO A 313 16.31 -6.31 -32.53
N LYS A 314 17.22 -7.22 -32.92
CA LYS A 314 18.60 -7.26 -32.39
C LYS A 314 19.35 -5.93 -32.45
N ALA A 315 19.13 -5.14 -33.50
CA ALA A 315 19.72 -3.80 -33.64
C ALA A 315 19.28 -2.82 -32.53
N LEU A 316 18.06 -2.98 -32.01
CA LEU A 316 17.47 -2.14 -30.95
C LEU A 316 17.67 -2.71 -29.54
N GLN A 317 18.31 -3.88 -29.41
CA GLN A 317 18.73 -4.50 -28.14
C GLN A 317 20.10 -3.98 -27.65
N LYS A 318 20.76 -3.09 -28.39
CA LYS A 318 22.11 -2.61 -28.06
C LYS A 318 22.15 -1.94 -26.67
N GLY A 319 23.11 -2.37 -25.84
CA GLY A 319 23.34 -1.82 -24.50
C GLY A 319 22.46 -2.37 -23.38
N VAL A 320 21.73 -3.46 -23.65
CA VAL A 320 21.11 -4.30 -22.62
C VAL A 320 22.17 -5.23 -22.03
N ASP A 321 22.38 -5.14 -20.71
CA ASP A 321 23.34 -5.96 -19.98
C ASP A 321 22.62 -6.91 -19.03
N MET A 322 22.53 -8.19 -19.42
CA MET A 322 21.90 -9.24 -18.61
C MET A 322 22.78 -9.68 -17.42
N SER A 323 24.07 -9.34 -17.40
CA SER A 323 25.00 -9.72 -16.31
C SER A 323 24.73 -8.95 -15.01
N LEU A 324 23.95 -7.87 -15.08
CA LEU A 324 23.48 -7.10 -13.92
C LEU A 324 22.44 -7.86 -13.08
N PHE A 325 21.93 -8.98 -13.58
CA PHE A 325 20.93 -9.82 -12.92
C PHE A 325 21.56 -11.13 -12.43
N ARG A 326 20.90 -11.80 -11.47
CA ARG A 326 21.30 -13.15 -11.09
C ARG A 326 21.02 -14.13 -12.25
N PRO A 327 21.67 -15.30 -12.27
CA PRO A 327 21.28 -16.37 -13.18
C PRO A 327 19.79 -16.73 -13.03
N PRO A 328 19.11 -17.09 -14.13
CA PRO A 328 17.72 -17.53 -14.10
C PRO A 328 17.59 -18.82 -13.29
N THR A 329 16.48 -18.94 -12.55
CA THR A 329 16.05 -20.21 -11.95
C THR A 329 15.57 -21.17 -13.04
N LYS A 330 15.42 -22.48 -12.72
CA LYS A 330 14.90 -23.47 -13.67
C LYS A 330 13.58 -23.05 -14.33
N LEU A 331 12.61 -22.61 -13.52
CA LEU A 331 11.30 -22.14 -14.01
C LEU A 331 11.38 -20.87 -14.86
N GLU A 332 12.34 -19.98 -14.60
CA GLU A 332 12.57 -18.81 -15.45
C GLU A 332 13.24 -19.22 -16.76
N GLN A 333 14.21 -20.14 -16.70
CA GLN A 333 14.92 -20.65 -17.87
C GLN A 333 13.98 -21.39 -18.83
N GLU A 334 13.04 -22.19 -18.32
CA GLU A 334 12.03 -22.89 -19.14
C GLU A 334 11.16 -21.90 -19.94
N GLN A 335 10.74 -20.79 -19.31
CA GLN A 335 9.95 -19.75 -19.98
C GLN A 335 10.79 -18.96 -21.01
N ILE A 336 12.07 -18.71 -20.70
CA ILE A 336 13.03 -18.09 -21.62
C ILE A 336 13.18 -18.96 -22.88
N LEU A 337 13.50 -20.24 -22.70
CA LEU A 337 13.70 -21.19 -23.81
C LEU A 337 12.44 -21.34 -24.67
N THR A 338 11.26 -21.35 -24.05
CA THR A 338 9.98 -21.43 -24.78
C THR A 338 9.77 -20.20 -25.68
N THR A 339 10.17 -19.01 -25.20
CA THR A 339 10.09 -17.79 -26.00
C THR A 339 11.14 -17.79 -27.12
N GLU A 340 12.37 -18.22 -26.82
CA GLU A 340 13.45 -18.32 -27.81
C GLU A 340 13.13 -19.30 -28.94
N ALA A 341 12.32 -20.33 -28.65
CA ALA A 341 11.78 -21.25 -29.64
C ALA A 341 10.67 -20.64 -30.54
N GLY A 342 10.30 -19.37 -30.33
CA GLY A 342 9.33 -18.65 -31.17
C GLY A 342 7.87 -18.86 -30.79
N HIS A 343 7.58 -19.44 -29.62
CA HIS A 343 6.22 -19.55 -29.13
C HIS A 343 5.75 -18.24 -28.49
N ASP A 344 4.46 -17.92 -28.60
CA ASP A 344 3.84 -16.85 -27.80
C ASP A 344 3.79 -17.31 -26.34
N VAL A 345 4.44 -16.56 -25.45
CA VAL A 345 4.59 -16.92 -24.05
C VAL A 345 3.94 -15.88 -23.16
N THR A 346 2.91 -16.31 -22.44
CA THR A 346 2.46 -15.60 -21.23
C THR A 346 3.37 -15.99 -20.08
N TYR A 347 4.27 -15.08 -19.71
CA TYR A 347 5.18 -15.24 -18.59
C TYR A 347 4.43 -15.31 -17.26
N ARG A 348 4.99 -16.06 -16.32
CA ARG A 348 4.42 -16.34 -15.00
C ARG A 348 5.46 -16.03 -13.92
N CYS A 349 5.05 -15.24 -12.94
CA CYS A 349 5.85 -15.07 -11.75
C CYS A 349 5.83 -16.35 -10.91
N ARG A 350 7.00 -16.85 -10.49
CA ARG A 350 7.12 -18.03 -9.63
C ARG A 350 6.65 -17.81 -8.18
N SER A 351 6.47 -16.56 -7.76
CA SER A 351 6.32 -16.18 -6.34
C SER A 351 5.00 -15.48 -6.00
N CYS A 352 4.25 -15.01 -6.99
CA CYS A 352 2.89 -14.49 -6.81
C CYS A 352 2.03 -14.87 -8.02
N PRO A 353 0.68 -14.84 -7.91
CA PRO A 353 -0.22 -15.12 -9.02
C PRO A 353 -0.30 -13.93 -9.99
N THR A 354 0.85 -13.61 -10.61
CA THR A 354 1.01 -12.62 -11.66
C THR A 354 1.37 -13.32 -12.96
N LYS A 355 0.66 -12.95 -14.01
CA LYS A 355 0.99 -13.28 -15.40
C LYS A 355 1.27 -12.01 -16.17
N TYR A 356 2.10 -12.08 -17.21
CA TYR A 356 2.31 -10.95 -18.08
C TYR A 356 2.72 -11.36 -19.49
N ARG A 357 2.48 -10.47 -20.44
CA ARG A 357 2.88 -10.58 -21.83
C ARG A 357 3.55 -9.29 -22.26
N VAL A 358 4.54 -9.41 -23.14
CA VAL A 358 5.25 -8.27 -23.70
C VAL A 358 5.13 -8.34 -25.22
N GLU A 359 4.77 -7.22 -25.84
CA GLU A 359 4.57 -7.12 -27.28
C GLU A 359 5.17 -5.80 -27.79
N LEU A 360 5.74 -5.83 -29.00
CA LEU A 360 6.18 -4.64 -29.71
C LEU A 360 5.32 -4.47 -30.97
N THR A 361 4.46 -3.45 -31.00
CA THR A 361 3.54 -3.21 -32.13
C THR A 361 3.68 -1.78 -32.61
N ALA A 362 3.89 -1.59 -33.91
CA ALA A 362 4.02 -0.26 -34.53
C ALA A 362 5.04 0.67 -33.83
N GLY A 363 6.13 0.11 -33.28
CA GLY A 363 7.16 0.87 -32.57
C GLY A 363 6.79 1.27 -31.13
N GLU A 364 5.67 0.78 -30.61
CA GLU A 364 5.25 0.93 -29.21
C GLU A 364 5.45 -0.39 -28.46
N LEU A 365 6.08 -0.32 -27.29
CA LEU A 365 6.18 -1.49 -26.40
C LEU A 365 4.97 -1.52 -25.49
N ARG A 366 4.27 -2.65 -25.46
CA ARG A 366 3.16 -2.95 -24.56
C ARG A 366 3.55 -4.06 -23.60
N ILE A 367 3.31 -3.85 -22.31
CA ILE A 367 3.41 -4.87 -21.27
C ILE A 367 2.04 -5.02 -20.62
N THR A 368 1.36 -6.13 -20.88
CA THR A 368 0.07 -6.47 -20.28
C THR A 368 0.32 -7.38 -19.09
N THR A 369 -0.25 -7.05 -17.93
CA THR A 369 -0.03 -7.78 -16.67
C THR A 369 -1.35 -8.09 -16.01
N TRP A 370 -1.52 -9.32 -15.54
CA TRP A 370 -2.71 -9.76 -14.81
C TRP A 370 -2.33 -10.23 -13.41
N HIS A 371 -3.03 -9.70 -12.40
CA HIS A 371 -2.91 -10.12 -11.01
C HIS A 371 -4.20 -10.79 -10.56
N CYS A 372 -4.11 -12.04 -10.10
CA CYS A 372 -5.25 -12.76 -9.57
C CYS A 372 -5.32 -12.63 -8.05
N PHE A 373 -6.42 -12.09 -7.53
CA PHE A 373 -6.69 -11.98 -6.10
C PHE A 373 -7.53 -13.14 -5.55
N GLY A 374 -7.89 -14.11 -6.39
CA GLY A 374 -8.69 -15.27 -5.98
C GLY A 374 -10.20 -15.01 -6.04
N LYS A 375 -10.96 -15.98 -5.53
CA LYS A 375 -12.44 -15.96 -5.58
C LYS A 375 -13.09 -15.20 -4.43
N ASP A 376 -12.41 -15.14 -3.30
CA ASP A 376 -12.96 -14.68 -2.03
C ASP A 376 -11.94 -13.86 -1.23
N LEU A 377 -12.40 -13.18 -0.18
CA LEU A 377 -11.57 -12.34 0.68
C LEU A 377 -10.47 -13.13 1.40
N PHE A 378 -10.68 -14.42 1.69
CA PHE A 378 -9.68 -15.25 2.35
C PHE A 378 -8.49 -15.53 1.41
N GLN A 379 -8.77 -15.89 0.15
CA GLN A 379 -7.76 -16.02 -0.89
C GLN A 379 -7.07 -14.68 -1.17
N ALA A 380 -7.83 -13.60 -1.28
CA ALA A 380 -7.28 -12.26 -1.50
C ALA A 380 -6.31 -11.87 -0.39
N GLN A 381 -6.66 -12.07 0.88
CA GLN A 381 -5.80 -11.77 2.01
C GLN A 381 -4.54 -12.65 2.03
N LYS A 382 -4.67 -13.92 1.62
CA LYS A 382 -3.53 -14.84 1.48
C LYS A 382 -2.58 -14.36 0.38
N TYR A 383 -3.13 -13.99 -0.78
CA TYR A 383 -2.36 -13.61 -1.97
C TYR A 383 -1.77 -12.21 -1.85
N TRP A 384 -2.46 -11.30 -1.17
CA TRP A 384 -2.03 -9.91 -0.97
C TRP A 384 -0.60 -9.81 -0.44
N LYS A 385 -0.26 -10.65 0.54
CA LYS A 385 1.08 -10.74 1.15
C LYS A 385 2.19 -11.08 0.15
N TRP A 386 1.84 -11.57 -1.03
CA TRP A 386 2.74 -11.91 -2.12
C TRP A 386 2.81 -10.82 -3.21
N PHE A 387 1.83 -9.92 -3.25
CA PHE A 387 1.80 -8.79 -4.17
C PHE A 387 2.39 -7.51 -3.58
N VAL A 388 2.56 -7.43 -2.27
CA VAL A 388 3.20 -6.29 -1.60
C VAL A 388 4.62 -6.58 -1.16
N ARG A 389 5.44 -5.53 -1.17
CA ARG A 389 6.78 -5.56 -0.57
C ARG A 389 6.68 -5.57 0.94
N ARG A 390 7.26 -6.58 1.58
CA ARG A 390 7.30 -6.72 3.05
C ARG A 390 8.74 -6.78 3.53
N GLU A 391 9.35 -5.62 3.75
CA GLU A 391 10.79 -5.49 4.00
C GLU A 391 11.17 -5.14 5.46
N GLY A 392 10.21 -5.18 6.40
CA GLY A 392 10.42 -4.78 7.79
C GLY A 392 11.61 -5.50 8.46
N TYR A 393 12.49 -4.74 9.11
CA TYR A 393 13.69 -5.27 9.80
C TYR A 393 13.36 -6.34 10.85
N SER A 394 12.16 -6.27 11.44
CA SER A 394 11.63 -7.22 12.41
C SER A 394 10.82 -8.39 11.81
N LEU A 395 10.56 -8.37 10.50
CA LEU A 395 9.87 -9.47 9.82
C LEU A 395 10.83 -10.63 9.58
N GLY A 396 10.47 -11.80 10.12
CA GLY A 396 11.17 -13.06 9.86
C GLY A 396 11.18 -13.45 8.36
N PRO A 397 12.07 -14.36 7.94
CA PRO A 397 12.32 -14.68 6.53
C PRO A 397 11.06 -15.19 5.82
N ASP A 398 10.19 -15.92 6.50
CA ASP A 398 8.95 -16.47 5.92
C ASP A 398 7.86 -15.41 5.70
N LYS A 399 8.03 -14.22 6.31
CA LYS A 399 7.07 -13.11 6.23
C LYS A 399 7.53 -12.03 5.25
N ARG A 400 8.78 -12.09 4.79
CA ARG A 400 9.32 -11.19 3.77
C ARG A 400 8.89 -11.62 2.39
N ASN A 401 8.66 -10.64 1.54
CA ASN A 401 8.26 -10.84 0.16
C ASN A 401 8.67 -9.62 -0.64
N ASP A 402 9.77 -9.73 -1.37
CA ASP A 402 10.35 -8.69 -2.22
C ASP A 402 11.10 -9.35 -3.39
N GLU A 403 11.71 -8.57 -4.28
CA GLU A 403 12.38 -9.10 -5.49
C GLU A 403 13.61 -9.95 -5.18
N TRP A 404 14.17 -9.80 -3.98
CA TRP A 404 15.40 -10.47 -3.56
C TRP A 404 15.12 -11.68 -2.67
N TRP A 405 13.97 -11.70 -1.99
CA TRP A 405 13.57 -12.75 -1.05
C TRP A 405 12.12 -13.18 -1.25
N SER A 406 11.93 -14.23 -2.06
CA SER A 406 10.64 -14.88 -2.26
C SER A 406 10.76 -16.38 -2.56
N HIS A 407 9.89 -17.16 -1.90
CA HIS A 407 9.76 -18.60 -2.16
C HIS A 407 9.01 -18.84 -3.47
N SER A 408 9.36 -19.93 -4.16
CA SER A 408 8.53 -20.44 -5.24
C SER A 408 7.23 -20.98 -4.65
N ARG A 409 6.11 -20.76 -5.33
CA ARG A 409 4.78 -21.19 -4.88
C ARG A 409 3.98 -21.69 -6.06
N SER A 410 3.08 -22.65 -5.79
CA SER A 410 2.06 -23.07 -6.75
C SER A 410 0.80 -22.25 -6.54
N PHE A 411 0.20 -21.83 -7.65
CA PHE A 411 -1.08 -21.13 -7.67
C PHE A 411 -1.98 -21.81 -8.69
N PRO A 412 -3.31 -21.78 -8.50
CA PRO A 412 -4.23 -22.18 -9.55
C PRO A 412 -3.94 -21.39 -10.82
N ASP A 413 -3.86 -22.08 -11.95
CA ASP A 413 -3.82 -21.40 -13.23
C ASP A 413 -5.12 -20.62 -13.40
N PHE A 414 -5.04 -19.40 -13.92
CA PHE A 414 -6.19 -18.52 -14.07
C PHE A 414 -6.24 -17.95 -15.48
N ALA A 415 -7.43 -17.91 -16.07
CA ALA A 415 -7.63 -17.26 -17.35
C ALA A 415 -7.52 -15.74 -17.21
N CYS A 416 -7.04 -15.10 -18.26
CA CYS A 416 -6.62 -13.69 -18.25
C CYS A 416 -7.42 -12.82 -19.22
N GLU A 417 -8.08 -13.46 -20.20
CA GLU A 417 -8.74 -12.88 -21.36
C GLU A 417 -9.84 -13.83 -21.84
#